data_AF-A0A261VW59-F1
#
_entry.id   AF-A0A261VW59-F1
#
_cell.length_a   1.000
_cell.length_b   1.000
_cell.length_c   1.000
_cell.angle_alpha   90.00
_cell.angle_beta   90.00
_cell.angle_gamma   90.00
#
_symmetry.space_group_name_H-M   'P 1'
#
loop_
_entity.id
_entity.type
_entity.pdbx_description
1 polymer ?
#
loop_
_entity_poly.entity_id
_entity_poly.type
_entity_poly.pdbx_seq_one_letter_code
_entity_poly.pdbx_strand_id
1 'polypeptide(L)'
;MGMFGRSQKPVFRPSLYQPGKRSRRLPRWLVLLFIGIGLGAGGVLFLQANYGPQRLTVEQSEQLHTELSAANVDRQRLQSQLDEAVTQRDSNKSTHEQLTTDLAQARSRIDALNQELTLFQDAVPPDPRGGDIGVRSARFKREPGALDYQVLVMRDTDTGKPFQGTVELVVEGNYPNGRRDRITPDPIPLNLARYDHAVGKLPTPDGFIPRSVTIRVLDGQQRQHAMRIYYVRNADGARVN
;
A
#
# COMPACT_ATOMS: atom_id res chain seq x y z
N MET A 1 46.99 -48.03 -141.19
CA MET A 1 46.19 -49.19 -140.73
C MET A 1 45.28 -48.67 -139.62
N GLY A 2 43.96 -48.48 -139.84
CA GLY A 2 42.89 -49.49 -139.63
C GLY A 2 42.72 -49.73 -138.12
N MET A 3 41.58 -49.53 -137.43
CA MET A 3 40.18 -49.81 -137.76
C MET A 3 39.19 -48.96 -136.92
N PHE A 4 37.95 -48.90 -137.40
CA PHE A 4 36.76 -48.31 -136.79
C PHE A 4 36.20 -49.11 -135.59
N GLY A 5 35.55 -48.41 -134.66
CA GLY A 5 34.63 -48.98 -133.67
C GLY A 5 33.42 -48.06 -133.43
N ARG A 6 32.24 -48.52 -133.85
CA ARG A 6 30.92 -47.86 -133.78
C ARG A 6 30.20 -48.22 -132.46
N SER A 7 29.13 -47.45 -132.16
CA SER A 7 27.90 -47.79 -131.40
C SER A 7 27.69 -46.97 -130.12
N GLN A 8 26.50 -46.60 -129.65
CA GLN A 8 25.10 -46.55 -130.12
C GLN A 8 24.38 -45.66 -129.09
N LYS A 9 23.48 -44.77 -129.50
CA LYS A 9 22.55 -44.05 -128.58
C LYS A 9 21.21 -44.77 -128.58
N PRO A 10 20.54 -44.92 -127.42
CA PRO A 10 19.10 -45.03 -127.41
C PRO A 10 18.42 -43.89 -126.65
N VAL A 11 17.31 -43.47 -127.24
CA VAL A 11 16.30 -42.50 -126.81
C VAL A 11 15.34 -43.16 -125.83
N PHE A 12 14.93 -42.46 -124.77
CA PHE A 12 13.83 -42.88 -123.89
C PHE A 12 12.73 -41.80 -123.81
N ARG A 13 11.47 -42.27 -123.83
CA ARG A 13 10.20 -41.54 -124.01
C ARG A 13 9.64 -41.00 -122.67
N PRO A 14 8.71 -40.02 -122.68
CA PRO A 14 8.27 -39.31 -121.48
C PRO A 14 7.15 -40.03 -120.73
N SER A 15 7.14 -39.92 -119.40
CA SER A 15 6.01 -40.36 -118.56
C SER A 15 5.57 -39.26 -117.59
N LEU A 16 4.36 -38.75 -117.84
CA LEU A 16 3.26 -38.47 -116.90
C LEU A 16 3.65 -38.27 -115.44
N TYR A 17 3.75 -37.02 -114.96
CA TYR A 17 3.23 -36.63 -113.63
C TYR A 17 3.04 -35.11 -113.57
N GLN A 18 1.77 -34.71 -113.52
CA GLN A 18 1.31 -33.35 -113.28
C GLN A 18 1.08 -33.17 -111.77
N PRO A 19 1.81 -32.29 -111.07
CA PRO A 19 1.50 -32.01 -109.68
C PRO A 19 0.46 -30.88 -109.59
N GLY A 20 -0.74 -31.25 -109.14
CA GLY A 20 -1.82 -30.31 -108.83
C GLY A 20 -1.50 -29.39 -107.65
N LYS A 21 -2.09 -28.19 -107.67
CA LYS A 21 -1.98 -27.14 -106.66
C LYS A 21 -2.50 -27.63 -105.29
N ARG A 22 -1.63 -27.71 -104.27
CA ARG A 22 -2.01 -27.97 -102.86
C ARG A 22 -2.35 -26.65 -102.15
N SER A 23 -3.56 -26.51 -101.62
CA SER A 23 -3.95 -25.40 -100.76
C SER A 23 -3.14 -25.43 -99.45
N ARG A 24 -2.46 -24.32 -99.11
CA ARG A 24 -1.82 -24.10 -97.81
C ARG A 24 -2.88 -24.06 -96.71
N ARG A 25 -3.20 -25.21 -96.11
CA ARG A 25 -3.84 -25.26 -94.79
C ARG A 25 -2.72 -25.31 -93.76
N LEU A 26 -2.71 -24.32 -92.86
CA LEU A 26 -1.77 -24.29 -91.75
C LEU A 26 -1.86 -25.63 -90.98
N PRO A 27 -0.73 -26.28 -90.66
CA PRO A 27 -0.75 -27.55 -89.96
C PRO A 27 -1.45 -27.37 -88.61
N ARG A 28 -2.43 -28.24 -88.33
CA ARG A 28 -3.31 -28.19 -87.15
C ARG A 28 -2.53 -28.07 -85.82
N TRP A 29 -1.30 -28.57 -85.78
CA TRP A 29 -0.41 -28.48 -84.61
C TRP A 29 -0.06 -27.03 -84.23
N LEU A 30 0.01 -26.13 -85.21
CA LEU A 30 0.46 -24.75 -85.02
C LEU A 30 -0.67 -23.93 -84.40
N VAL A 31 -1.91 -24.22 -84.82
CA VAL A 31 -3.11 -23.63 -84.23
C VAL A 31 -3.25 -24.04 -82.77
N LEU A 32 -3.00 -25.32 -82.44
CA LEU A 32 -2.99 -25.80 -81.05
C LEU A 32 -1.91 -25.12 -80.21
N LEU A 33 -0.72 -24.89 -80.77
CA LEU A 33 0.36 -24.18 -80.09
C LEU A 33 0.01 -22.72 -79.81
N PHE A 34 -0.57 -21.99 -80.77
CA PHE A 34 -0.99 -20.61 -80.53
C PHE A 34 -2.15 -20.49 -79.53
N ILE A 35 -3.09 -21.44 -79.54
CA ILE A 35 -4.15 -21.51 -78.55
C ILE A 35 -3.59 -21.80 -77.16
N GLY A 36 -2.62 -22.72 -77.05
CA GLY A 36 -1.92 -23.02 -75.80
C GLY A 36 -1.15 -21.84 -75.25
N ILE A 37 -0.45 -21.08 -76.10
CA ILE A 37 0.23 -19.84 -75.70
C ILE A 37 -0.78 -18.76 -75.31
N GLY A 38 -1.88 -18.61 -76.04
CA GLY A 38 -2.95 -17.67 -75.70
C GLY A 38 -3.61 -17.98 -74.37
N LEU A 39 -3.89 -19.26 -74.08
CA LEU A 39 -4.40 -19.73 -72.80
C LEU A 39 -3.37 -19.60 -71.67
N GLY A 40 -2.09 -19.86 -71.95
CA GLY A 40 -1.01 -19.71 -70.98
C GLY A 40 -0.77 -18.24 -70.61
N ALA A 41 -0.63 -17.37 -71.61
CA ALA A 41 -0.45 -15.94 -71.40
C ALA A 41 -1.71 -15.29 -70.79
N GLY A 42 -2.89 -15.65 -71.28
CA GLY A 42 -4.17 -15.19 -70.73
C GLY A 42 -4.40 -15.68 -69.31
N GLY A 43 -4.02 -16.92 -69.00
CA GLY A 43 -4.10 -17.50 -67.64
C GLY A 43 -3.18 -16.80 -66.65
N VAL A 44 -1.93 -16.52 -67.04
CA VAL A 44 -0.98 -15.79 -66.19
C VAL A 44 -1.44 -14.35 -65.98
N LEU A 45 -1.92 -13.66 -67.01
CA LEU A 45 -2.45 -12.30 -66.88
C LEU A 45 -3.73 -12.26 -66.03
N PHE A 46 -4.61 -13.26 -66.13
CA PHE A 46 -5.81 -13.36 -65.31
C PHE A 46 -5.49 -13.62 -63.83
N LEU A 47 -4.56 -14.55 -63.55
CA LEU A 47 -4.08 -14.80 -62.19
C LEU A 47 -3.40 -13.58 -61.59
N GLN A 48 -2.58 -12.86 -62.38
CA GLN A 48 -1.89 -11.67 -61.92
C GLN A 48 -2.83 -10.47 -61.74
N ALA A 49 -3.89 -10.36 -62.55
CA ALA A 49 -4.88 -9.29 -62.43
C ALA A 49 -5.88 -9.52 -61.30
N ASN A 50 -6.29 -10.77 -61.06
CA ASN A 50 -7.35 -11.09 -60.08
C ASN A 50 -6.79 -11.53 -58.72
N TYR A 51 -5.55 -12.01 -58.66
CA TYR A 51 -4.88 -12.48 -57.43
C TYR A 51 -3.46 -11.89 -57.24
N GLY A 52 -3.05 -10.91 -58.05
CA GLY A 52 -1.83 -10.16 -57.79
C GLY A 52 -1.95 -9.35 -56.49
N PRO A 53 -0.81 -9.04 -55.81
CA PRO A 53 -0.84 -8.19 -54.63
C PRO A 53 -1.58 -6.90 -54.98
N GLN A 54 -2.60 -6.55 -54.19
CA GLN A 54 -3.30 -5.28 -54.32
C GLN A 54 -2.23 -4.18 -54.33
N ARG A 55 -2.08 -3.50 -55.47
CA ARG A 55 -1.19 -2.35 -55.55
C ARG A 55 -1.86 -1.29 -54.70
N LEU A 56 -1.43 -1.16 -53.45
CA LEU A 56 -1.90 -0.08 -52.60
C LEU A 56 -1.74 1.20 -53.40
N THR A 57 -2.83 1.94 -53.57
CA THR A 57 -2.71 3.30 -54.08
C THR A 57 -1.81 4.06 -53.10
N VAL A 58 -1.09 5.07 -53.59
CA VAL A 58 -0.17 5.87 -52.76
C VAL A 58 -0.89 6.36 -51.49
N GLU A 59 -2.16 6.74 -51.64
CA GLU A 59 -3.06 7.15 -50.56
C GLU A 59 -3.35 6.05 -49.52
N GLN A 60 -3.60 4.79 -49.93
CA GLN A 60 -3.80 3.68 -48.99
C GLN A 60 -2.52 3.32 -48.22
N SER A 61 -1.35 3.48 -48.84
CA SER A 61 -0.07 3.26 -48.18
C SER A 61 0.24 4.35 -47.16
N GLU A 62 -0.09 5.61 -47.47
CA GLU A 62 0.02 6.73 -46.55
C GLU A 62 -0.93 6.58 -45.35
N GLN A 63 -2.17 6.15 -45.59
CA GLN A 63 -3.14 5.85 -44.53
C GLN A 63 -2.64 4.73 -43.62
N LEU A 64 -2.17 3.61 -44.18
CA LEU A 64 -1.61 2.49 -43.41
C LEU A 64 -0.35 2.89 -42.63
N HIS A 65 0.53 3.71 -43.21
CA HIS A 65 1.69 4.24 -42.48
C HIS A 65 1.28 5.14 -41.33
N THR A 66 0.26 5.98 -41.54
CA THR A 66 -0.28 6.85 -40.48
C THR A 66 -0.89 6.02 -39.35
N GLU A 67 -1.73 5.04 -39.67
CA GLU A 67 -2.34 4.13 -38.68
C GLU A 67 -1.28 3.31 -37.93
N LEU A 68 -0.29 2.76 -38.64
CA LEU A 68 0.80 2.02 -38.01
C LEU A 68 1.63 2.92 -37.09
N SER A 69 1.89 4.17 -37.50
CA SER A 69 2.60 5.14 -36.67
C SER A 69 1.80 5.49 -35.40
N ALA A 70 0.48 5.72 -35.54
CA ALA A 70 -0.41 5.99 -34.42
C ALA A 70 -0.48 4.81 -33.45
N ALA A 71 -0.65 3.59 -33.97
CA ALA A 71 -0.67 2.38 -33.16
C ALA A 71 0.66 2.14 -32.43
N ASN A 72 1.80 2.47 -33.06
CA ASN A 72 3.11 2.40 -32.41
C ASN A 72 3.25 3.41 -31.26
N VAL A 73 2.75 4.64 -31.45
CA VAL A 73 2.71 5.67 -30.39
C VAL A 73 1.80 5.24 -29.24
N ASP A 74 0.61 4.72 -29.53
CA ASP A 74 -0.31 4.20 -28.52
C ASP A 74 0.28 3.02 -27.76
N ARG A 75 0.97 2.10 -28.46
CA ARG A 75 1.67 0.99 -27.83
C ARG A 75 2.76 1.47 -26.88
N GLN A 76 3.57 2.47 -27.29
CA GLN A 76 4.59 3.07 -26.43
C GLN A 76 3.98 3.72 -25.19
N ARG A 77 2.87 4.46 -25.36
CA ARG A 77 2.14 5.10 -24.25
C ARG A 77 1.54 4.08 -23.28
N LEU A 78 0.93 3.01 -23.79
CA LEU A 78 0.36 1.95 -22.96
C LEU A 78 1.46 1.19 -22.22
N GLN A 79 2.61 0.96 -22.85
CA GLN A 79 3.78 0.38 -22.19
C GLN A 79 4.26 1.27 -21.04
N SER A 80 4.40 2.59 -21.25
CA SER A 80 4.80 3.50 -20.16
C SER A 80 3.78 3.53 -19.02
N GLN A 81 2.48 3.52 -19.33
CA GLN A 81 1.42 3.46 -18.31
C GLN A 81 1.44 2.15 -17.53
N LEU A 82 1.75 1.03 -18.20
CA LEU A 82 1.88 -0.27 -17.56
C LEU A 82 3.10 -0.30 -16.63
N ASP A 83 4.24 0.23 -17.07
CA ASP A 83 5.46 0.29 -16.26
C ASP A 83 5.26 1.19 -15.02
N GLU A 84 4.57 2.32 -15.16
CA GLU A 84 4.19 3.19 -14.05
C GLU A 84 3.25 2.49 -13.07
N ALA A 85 2.19 1.84 -13.57
CA ALA A 85 1.23 1.11 -12.74
C ALA A 85 1.88 -0.08 -12.02
N VAL A 86 2.80 -0.81 -12.68
CA VAL A 86 3.57 -1.89 -12.07
C VAL A 86 4.45 -1.35 -10.94
N THR A 87 5.17 -0.25 -11.18
CA THR A 87 6.02 0.40 -10.17
C THR A 87 5.21 0.87 -8.97
N GLN A 88 4.05 1.49 -9.21
CA GLN A 88 3.15 1.94 -8.13
C GLN A 88 2.54 0.78 -7.36
N ARG A 89 2.21 -0.33 -8.04
CA ARG A 89 1.71 -1.54 -7.39
C ARG A 89 2.79 -2.19 -6.52
N ASP A 90 4.02 -2.25 -7.00
CA ASP A 90 5.16 -2.79 -6.26
C ASP A 90 5.51 -1.92 -5.03
N SER A 91 5.47 -0.59 -5.16
CA SER A 91 5.69 0.32 -4.03
C SER A 91 4.56 0.26 -2.99
N ASN A 92 3.31 0.17 -3.43
CA ASN A 92 2.17 0.00 -2.53
C ASN A 92 2.22 -1.35 -1.80
N LYS A 93 2.60 -2.42 -2.52
CA LYS A 93 2.76 -3.75 -1.93
C LYS A 93 3.86 -3.76 -0.86
N SER A 94 5.03 -3.21 -1.16
CA SER A 94 6.13 -3.16 -0.18
C SER A 94 5.78 -2.29 1.03
N THR A 95 5.11 -1.15 0.83
CA THR A 95 4.61 -0.30 1.92
C THR A 95 3.60 -1.05 2.77
N HIS A 96 2.69 -1.80 2.16
CA HIS A 96 1.72 -2.61 2.90
C HIS A 96 2.41 -3.70 3.73
N GLU A 97 3.40 -4.41 3.17
CA GLU A 97 4.19 -5.42 3.88
C GLU A 97 5.00 -4.82 5.06
N GLN A 98 5.50 -3.60 4.90
CA GLN A 98 6.15 -2.86 6.00
C GLN A 98 5.15 -2.50 7.10
N LEU A 99 4.01 -1.91 6.74
CA LEU A 99 2.97 -1.53 7.70
C LEU A 99 2.41 -2.74 8.45
N THR A 100 2.25 -3.89 7.80
CA THR A 100 1.80 -5.11 8.49
C THR A 100 2.84 -5.60 9.50
N THR A 101 4.13 -5.52 9.14
CA THR A 101 5.24 -5.87 10.02
C THR A 101 5.33 -4.92 11.22
N ASP A 102 5.26 -3.61 10.98
CA ASP A 102 5.30 -2.58 12.01
C ASP A 102 4.12 -2.69 12.97
N LEU A 103 2.93 -2.96 12.44
CA LEU A 103 1.72 -3.18 13.23
C LEU A 103 1.84 -4.44 14.10
N ALA A 104 2.37 -5.55 13.56
CA ALA A 104 2.64 -6.75 14.33
C ALA A 104 3.66 -6.50 15.45
N GLN A 105 4.72 -5.75 15.16
CA GLN A 105 5.73 -5.38 16.15
C GLN A 105 5.16 -4.44 17.23
N ALA A 106 4.35 -3.45 16.86
CA ALA A 106 3.70 -2.55 17.81
C ALA A 106 2.75 -3.30 18.75
N ARG A 107 1.96 -4.25 18.21
CA ARG A 107 1.10 -5.13 19.02
C ARG A 107 1.91 -5.96 20.01
N SER A 108 2.97 -6.61 19.56
CA SER A 108 3.86 -7.39 20.44
C SER A 108 4.49 -6.53 21.54
N ARG A 109 4.86 -5.28 21.25
CA ARG A 109 5.37 -4.34 22.27
C ARG A 109 4.29 -3.95 23.28
N ILE A 110 3.06 -3.71 22.84
CA ILE A 110 1.94 -3.43 23.74
C ILE A 110 1.67 -4.63 24.65
N ASP A 111 1.67 -5.85 24.11
CA ASP A 111 1.48 -7.06 24.90
C ASP A 111 2.58 -7.25 25.95
N ALA A 112 3.84 -7.02 25.58
CA ALA A 112 4.96 -7.05 26.51
C ALA A 112 4.86 -5.99 27.61
N LEU A 113 4.50 -4.74 27.25
CA LEU A 113 4.29 -3.66 28.22
C LEU A 113 3.11 -3.96 29.16
N ASN A 114 2.04 -4.57 28.66
CA ASN A 114 0.91 -4.98 29.49
C ASN A 114 1.31 -6.08 30.48
N GLN A 115 2.08 -7.08 30.03
CA GLN A 115 2.59 -8.14 30.91
C GLN A 115 3.52 -7.57 32.00
N GLU A 116 4.41 -6.66 31.63
CA GLU A 116 5.31 -5.99 32.57
C GLU A 116 4.51 -5.12 33.56
N LEU A 117 3.48 -4.41 33.09
CA LEU A 117 2.57 -3.65 33.92
C LEU A 117 1.83 -4.55 34.92
N THR A 118 1.30 -5.70 34.50
CA THR A 118 0.68 -6.68 35.42
C THR A 118 1.67 -7.19 36.45
N LEU A 119 2.90 -7.51 36.03
CA LEU A 119 3.96 -7.95 36.95
C LEU A 119 4.29 -6.87 38.00
N PHE A 120 4.36 -5.59 37.58
CA PHE A 120 4.56 -4.49 38.52
C PHE A 120 3.37 -4.30 39.45
N GLN A 121 2.14 -4.45 38.95
CA GLN A 121 0.93 -4.36 39.78
C GLN A 121 0.90 -5.45 40.86
N ASP A 122 1.25 -6.69 40.52
CA ASP A 122 1.29 -7.82 41.45
C ASP A 122 2.43 -7.68 42.49
N ALA A 123 3.50 -6.97 42.14
CA ALA A 123 4.61 -6.69 43.04
C ALA A 123 4.33 -5.55 44.04
N VAL A 124 3.27 -4.75 43.84
CA VAL A 124 2.94 -3.67 44.80
C VAL A 124 2.31 -4.27 46.07
N PRO A 125 2.86 -4.00 47.25
CA PRO A 125 2.30 -4.52 48.49
C PRO A 125 0.90 -3.96 48.77
N PRO A 126 0.05 -4.72 49.49
CA PRO A 126 -1.25 -4.27 49.95
C PRO A 126 -1.14 -3.02 50.84
N ASP A 127 -2.19 -2.20 50.90
CA ASP A 127 -2.19 -1.02 51.77
C ASP A 127 -2.19 -1.50 53.23
N PRO A 128 -1.25 -1.04 54.09
CA PRO A 128 -1.16 -1.49 55.48
C PRO A 128 -2.43 -1.21 56.30
N ARG A 129 -3.35 -0.36 55.80
CA ARG A 129 -4.65 -0.09 56.43
C ARG A 129 -5.70 -1.18 56.18
N GLY A 130 -5.39 -2.22 55.39
CA GLY A 130 -6.19 -3.44 55.28
C GLY A 130 -7.51 -3.30 54.49
N GLY A 131 -7.64 -2.29 53.64
CA GLY A 131 -8.79 -2.09 52.75
C GLY A 131 -8.49 -2.51 51.32
N ASP A 132 -9.53 -2.93 50.58
CA ASP A 132 -9.41 -3.34 49.17
C ASP A 132 -8.95 -2.18 48.28
N ILE A 133 -9.38 -0.95 48.56
CA ILE A 133 -8.92 0.27 47.87
C ILE A 133 -7.87 0.97 48.73
N GLY A 134 -6.73 1.32 48.14
CA GLY A 134 -5.62 1.96 48.85
C GLY A 134 -4.89 3.01 48.01
N VAL A 135 -4.42 4.06 48.66
CA VAL A 135 -3.58 5.09 48.01
C VAL A 135 -2.14 4.60 48.01
N ARG A 136 -1.65 4.14 46.85
CA ARG A 136 -0.38 3.41 46.74
C ARG A 136 0.82 4.31 46.72
N SER A 137 0.76 5.34 45.91
CA SER A 137 1.81 6.36 45.85
C SER A 137 1.18 7.73 45.66
N ALA A 138 1.86 8.75 46.18
CA ALA A 138 1.59 10.11 45.80
C ALA A 138 2.87 10.94 45.83
N ARG A 139 2.91 11.95 44.98
CA ARG A 139 3.98 12.92 44.89
C ARG A 139 3.36 14.30 44.83
N PHE A 140 3.84 15.18 45.70
CA PHE A 140 3.44 16.57 45.73
C PHE A 140 4.70 17.43 45.66
N LYS A 141 4.76 18.31 44.66
CA LYS A 141 5.88 19.21 44.43
C LYS A 141 5.36 20.64 44.44
N ARG A 142 5.95 21.47 45.29
CA ARG A 142 5.61 22.90 45.33
C ARG A 142 6.17 23.60 44.08
N GLU A 143 5.32 24.37 43.42
CA GLU A 143 5.67 25.30 42.34
C GLU A 143 5.22 26.73 42.75
N PRO A 144 5.73 27.79 42.11
CA PRO A 144 5.27 29.14 42.40
C PRO A 144 3.76 29.29 42.14
N GLY A 145 2.99 29.57 43.20
CA GLY A 145 1.53 29.73 43.13
C GLY A 145 0.74 28.45 42.86
N ALA A 146 1.38 27.27 42.84
CA ALA A 146 0.72 26.01 42.56
C ALA A 146 1.34 24.81 43.30
N LEU A 147 0.58 23.73 43.38
CA LEU A 147 1.01 22.43 43.87
C LEU A 147 0.82 21.39 42.78
N ASP A 148 1.94 20.91 42.23
CA ASP A 148 1.93 19.79 41.29
C ASP A 148 1.67 18.50 42.07
N TYR A 149 0.70 17.71 41.61
CA TYR A 149 0.34 16.45 42.26
C TYR A 149 0.29 15.30 41.26
N GLN A 150 0.67 14.12 41.76
CA GLN A 150 0.48 12.83 41.12
C GLN A 150 0.07 11.85 42.21
N VAL A 151 -1.10 11.24 42.07
CA VAL A 151 -1.65 10.27 43.02
C VAL A 151 -1.99 8.99 42.25
N LEU A 152 -1.59 7.85 42.80
CA LEU A 152 -1.96 6.52 42.31
C LEU A 152 -2.84 5.83 43.35
N VAL A 153 -4.03 5.45 42.94
CA VAL A 153 -4.97 4.65 43.74
C VAL A 153 -5.06 3.27 43.09
N MET A 154 -5.02 2.23 43.90
CA MET A 154 -5.17 0.85 43.42
C MET A 154 -6.13 0.05 44.29
N ARG A 155 -6.75 -0.92 43.65
CA ARG A 155 -7.52 -1.99 44.28
C ARG A 155 -6.66 -3.24 44.42
N ASP A 156 -6.75 -3.94 45.54
CA ASP A 156 -5.99 -5.17 45.78
C ASP A 156 -6.63 -6.39 45.08
N THR A 157 -7.96 -6.38 44.89
CA THR A 157 -8.68 -7.37 44.06
C THR A 157 -9.05 -6.78 42.69
N ASP A 158 -9.00 -7.56 41.61
CA ASP A 158 -9.46 -7.12 40.27
C ASP A 158 -10.89 -7.59 39.96
N THR A 159 -11.58 -8.14 40.95
CA THR A 159 -12.86 -8.80 40.75
C THR A 159 -14.01 -7.85 41.04
N GLY A 160 -14.76 -7.47 40.00
CA GLY A 160 -16.05 -6.80 40.15
C GLY A 160 -16.26 -5.61 39.22
N LYS A 161 -17.29 -4.83 39.51
CA LYS A 161 -17.56 -3.59 38.78
C LYS A 161 -16.49 -2.53 39.11
N PRO A 162 -16.14 -1.64 38.16
CA PRO A 162 -15.31 -0.48 38.46
C PRO A 162 -15.93 0.35 39.59
N PHE A 163 -15.09 0.80 40.50
CA PHE A 163 -15.46 1.66 41.61
C PHE A 163 -15.55 3.07 41.07
N GLN A 164 -16.75 3.66 41.20
CA GLN A 164 -16.99 5.05 40.85
C GLN A 164 -16.98 5.88 42.13
N GLY A 165 -16.10 6.86 42.19
CA GLY A 165 -15.94 7.70 43.37
C GLY A 165 -15.16 8.97 43.06
N THR A 166 -14.61 9.57 44.10
CA THR A 166 -13.79 10.77 43.99
C THR A 166 -12.56 10.70 44.89
N VAL A 167 -11.51 11.38 44.46
CA VAL A 167 -10.33 11.69 45.27
C VAL A 167 -10.47 13.09 45.82
N GLU A 168 -10.58 13.21 47.14
CA GLU A 168 -10.52 14.49 47.84
C GLU A 168 -9.08 14.72 48.29
N LEU A 169 -8.54 15.90 47.94
CA LEU A 169 -7.24 16.36 48.44
C LEU A 169 -7.50 17.43 49.49
N VAL A 170 -6.90 17.28 50.66
CA VAL A 170 -6.94 18.29 51.73
C VAL A 170 -5.51 18.74 51.98
N VAL A 171 -5.21 19.95 51.54
CA VAL A 171 -3.86 20.53 51.60
C VAL A 171 -3.75 21.37 52.86
N GLU A 172 -2.79 21.04 53.70
CA GLU A 172 -2.46 21.80 54.89
C GLU A 172 -1.13 22.52 54.69
N GLY A 173 -1.08 23.77 55.13
CA GLY A 173 0.06 24.63 54.94
C GLY A 173 0.09 25.78 55.91
N ASN A 174 1.07 26.65 55.71
CA ASN A 174 1.28 27.84 56.51
C ASN A 174 1.56 29.05 55.63
N TYR A 175 1.25 30.22 56.16
CA TYR A 175 1.63 31.50 55.58
C TYR A 175 2.94 32.00 56.20
N PRO A 176 3.68 32.93 55.54
CA PRO A 176 4.88 33.55 56.08
C PRO A 176 4.69 34.21 57.46
N ASN A 177 3.48 34.66 57.78
CA ASN A 177 3.12 35.24 59.07
C ASN A 177 2.88 34.19 60.19
N GLY A 178 3.11 32.90 59.92
CA GLY A 178 2.92 31.80 60.87
C GLY A 178 1.48 31.27 60.97
N ARG A 179 0.50 31.89 60.30
CA ARG A 179 -0.89 31.39 60.26
C ARG A 179 -0.94 30.05 59.54
N ARG A 180 -1.58 29.05 60.15
CA ARG A 180 -1.88 27.77 59.52
C ARG A 180 -3.23 27.84 58.83
N ASP A 181 -3.33 27.21 57.67
CA ASP A 181 -4.58 27.16 56.92
C ASP A 181 -4.70 25.84 56.16
N ARG A 182 -5.92 25.53 55.72
CA ARG A 182 -6.27 24.31 55.01
C ARG A 182 -7.09 24.65 53.78
N ILE A 183 -6.71 24.07 52.65
CA ILE A 183 -7.40 24.22 51.37
C ILE A 183 -7.95 22.86 50.97
N THR A 184 -9.23 22.83 50.62
CA THR A 184 -9.90 21.65 50.06
C THR A 184 -10.33 21.99 48.63
N PRO A 185 -9.54 21.63 47.60
CA PRO A 185 -9.98 21.70 46.21
C PRO A 185 -11.20 20.84 45.90
N ASP A 186 -11.78 21.09 44.73
CA ASP A 186 -12.85 20.28 44.17
C ASP A 186 -12.42 18.80 44.06
N PRO A 187 -13.29 17.85 44.45
CA PRO A 187 -13.01 16.44 44.34
C PRO A 187 -12.75 16.01 42.89
N ILE A 188 -11.74 15.17 42.70
CA ILE A 188 -11.34 14.67 41.38
C ILE A 188 -12.10 13.37 41.12
N PRO A 189 -12.82 13.22 39.99
CA PRO A 189 -13.52 11.97 39.67
C PRO A 189 -12.54 10.81 39.53
N LEU A 190 -12.93 9.64 40.04
CA LEU A 190 -12.12 8.42 40.03
C LEU A 190 -12.94 7.28 39.44
N ASN A 191 -12.43 6.64 38.39
CA ASN A 191 -13.01 5.44 37.79
C ASN A 191 -12.03 4.28 37.96
N LEU A 192 -12.09 3.68 39.13
CA LEU A 192 -11.10 2.70 39.57
C LEU A 192 -11.54 1.29 39.17
N ALA A 193 -11.00 0.77 38.07
CA ALA A 193 -11.02 -0.67 37.76
C ALA A 193 -10.03 -1.39 38.70
N ARG A 194 -8.78 -1.56 38.25
CA ARG A 194 -7.67 -2.05 39.08
C ARG A 194 -6.83 -0.92 39.68
N TYR A 195 -6.52 0.07 38.88
CA TYR A 195 -5.82 1.29 39.30
C TYR A 195 -6.35 2.48 38.52
N ASP A 196 -6.17 3.66 39.10
CA ASP A 196 -6.42 4.93 38.42
C ASP A 196 -5.48 5.97 39.03
N HIS A 197 -5.22 7.04 38.27
CA HIS A 197 -4.27 8.07 38.67
C HIS A 197 -4.85 9.47 38.48
N ALA A 198 -4.56 10.33 39.45
CA ALA A 198 -4.90 11.74 39.38
C ALA A 198 -3.62 12.55 39.26
N VAL A 199 -3.49 13.30 38.17
CA VAL A 199 -2.34 14.16 37.89
C VAL A 199 -2.82 15.54 37.52
N GLY A 200 -2.19 16.57 38.08
CA GLY A 200 -2.52 17.95 37.74
C GLY A 200 -1.75 18.97 38.54
N LYS A 201 -2.19 20.22 38.42
CA LYS A 201 -1.68 21.37 39.15
C LYS A 201 -2.82 22.01 39.92
N LEU A 202 -2.64 22.16 41.23
CA LEU A 202 -3.61 22.82 42.09
C LEU A 202 -3.16 24.26 42.34
N PRO A 203 -3.89 25.30 41.92
CA PRO A 203 -3.56 26.67 42.30
C PRO A 203 -3.62 26.84 43.83
N THR A 204 -2.63 27.55 44.38
CA THR A 204 -2.57 27.86 45.80
C THR A 204 -2.71 29.36 46.01
N PRO A 205 -3.42 29.82 47.05
CA PRO A 205 -3.50 31.23 47.42
C PRO A 205 -2.12 31.87 47.60
N ASP A 206 -2.04 33.17 47.35
CA ASP A 206 -0.79 33.92 47.46
C ASP A 206 -0.19 33.81 48.86
N GLY A 207 1.10 33.45 48.91
CA GLY A 207 1.84 33.25 50.16
C GLY A 207 1.45 31.98 50.92
N PHE A 208 0.57 31.11 50.42
CA PHE A 208 0.33 29.81 51.04
C PHE A 208 1.48 28.86 50.73
N ILE A 209 2.04 28.23 51.77
CA ILE A 209 3.13 27.27 51.66
C ILE A 209 2.60 25.87 52.02
N PRO A 210 2.32 25.01 51.02
CA PRO A 210 1.86 23.65 51.27
C PRO A 210 2.91 22.83 52.04
N ARG A 211 2.47 22.09 53.06
CA ARG A 211 3.31 21.25 53.94
C ARG A 211 2.94 19.78 53.85
N SER A 212 1.65 19.48 53.94
CA SER A 212 1.13 18.11 53.88
C SER A 212 -0.15 18.07 53.08
N VAL A 213 -0.40 16.92 52.45
CA VAL A 213 -1.63 16.64 51.75
C VAL A 213 -2.22 15.36 52.31
N THR A 214 -3.47 15.45 52.77
CA THR A 214 -4.29 14.29 53.08
C THR A 214 -5.10 13.93 51.87
N ILE A 215 -4.94 12.71 51.38
CA ILE A 215 -5.70 12.13 50.27
C ILE A 215 -6.78 11.27 50.89
N ARG A 216 -8.02 11.44 50.43
CA ARG A 216 -9.15 10.56 50.76
C ARG A 216 -9.80 10.05 49.48
N VAL A 217 -10.20 8.79 49.50
CA VAL A 217 -10.98 8.18 48.42
C VAL A 217 -12.38 7.95 48.94
N LEU A 218 -13.35 8.58 48.30
CA LEU A 218 -14.76 8.59 48.69
C LEU A 218 -15.61 7.94 47.60
N ASP A 219 -16.70 7.27 47.97
CA ASP A 219 -17.70 6.80 47.01
C ASP A 219 -18.81 7.85 46.75
N GLY A 220 -19.78 7.50 45.89
CA GLY A 220 -20.92 8.36 45.59
C GLY A 220 -21.81 8.72 46.79
N GLN A 221 -21.69 7.97 47.90
CA GLN A 221 -22.37 8.26 49.18
C GLN A 221 -21.46 9.01 50.16
N GLN A 222 -20.30 9.51 49.71
CA GLN A 222 -19.29 10.18 50.53
C GLN A 222 -18.69 9.30 51.62
N ARG A 223 -18.78 7.97 51.51
CA ARG A 223 -18.13 7.05 52.44
C ARG A 223 -16.66 6.92 52.06
N GLN A 224 -15.79 7.04 53.06
CA GLN A 224 -14.35 6.91 52.88
C GLN A 224 -13.93 5.44 52.80
N HIS A 225 -13.21 5.09 51.73
CA HIS A 225 -12.65 3.76 51.49
C HIS A 225 -11.13 3.72 51.70
N ALA A 226 -10.43 4.82 51.41
CA ALA A 226 -8.99 4.93 51.64
C ALA A 226 -8.60 6.32 52.12
N MET A 227 -7.49 6.40 52.86
CA MET A 227 -6.90 7.67 53.28
C MET A 227 -5.39 7.52 53.39
N ARG A 228 -4.62 8.54 52.98
CA ARG A 228 -3.17 8.59 53.21
C ARG A 228 -2.66 10.02 53.27
N ILE A 229 -1.64 10.26 54.09
CA ILE A 229 -1.02 11.57 54.24
C ILE A 229 0.38 11.55 53.60
N TYR A 230 0.69 12.58 52.84
CA TYR A 230 1.99 12.78 52.21
C TYR A 230 2.53 14.18 52.53
N TYR A 231 3.84 14.27 52.71
CA TYR A 231 4.52 15.56 52.84
C TYR A 231 4.85 16.14 51.48
N VAL A 232 4.67 17.45 51.34
CA VAL A 232 5.01 18.19 50.13
C VAL A 232 6.53 18.35 50.07
N ARG A 233 7.12 18.14 48.89
CA ARG A 233 8.55 18.37 48.66
C ARG A 233 8.78 19.74 48.03
N ASN A 234 9.93 20.33 48.32
CA ASN A 234 10.37 21.54 47.62
C ASN A 234 10.68 21.22 46.15
N ALA A 235 10.71 22.26 45.31
CA ALA A 235 11.03 22.11 43.89
C ALA A 235 12.40 21.43 43.65
N ASP A 236 13.31 21.61 44.60
CA ASP A 236 14.70 21.10 44.60
C ASP A 236 14.81 19.65 45.13
N GLY A 237 13.68 18.98 45.39
CA GLY A 237 13.63 17.57 45.81
C GLY A 237 13.92 17.31 47.30
N ALA A 238 14.36 18.32 48.06
CA ALA A 238 14.60 18.21 49.49
C ALA A 238 13.29 18.03 50.28
N ARG A 239 13.32 17.14 51.29
CA ARG A 239 12.24 17.00 52.28
C ARG A 239 12.16 18.28 53.11
N VAL A 240 10.95 18.77 53.33
CA VAL A 240 10.73 19.97 54.15
C VAL A 240 10.72 19.54 55.61
N ASN A 241 11.71 20.01 56.39
CA ASN A 241 11.71 19.89 57.86
C ASN A 241 10.51 20.62 58.44
#